data_AF-A0A229GK67-F1
#
_entry.id   AF-A0A229GK67-F1
#
_cell.length_a   1.000
_cell.length_b   1.000
_cell.length_c   1.000
_cell.angle_alpha   90.00
_cell.angle_beta   90.00
_cell.angle_gamma   90.00
#
_symmetry.space_group_name_H-M   'P 1'
#
loop_
_entity.id
_entity.type
_entity.pdbx_description
1 polymer ?
#
loop_
_entity_poly.entity_id
_entity_poly.type
_entity_poly.pdbx_seq_one_letter_code
_entity_poly.pdbx_strand_id
1 'polypeptide(L)'
;MRLRFLGIIPNTPVDDSPTTWLDEDTGDVLIQSYKATEEEVKACQEIGSVPGHSTEVPDHETIIRLPAVMLRYIPRAQDGNGEVPRT
;
A
#
# COMPACT_ATOMS: atom_id res chain seq x y z
N MET A 1 2.92 18.72 -5.68
CA MET A 1 2.61 17.77 -4.61
C MET A 1 1.80 18.49 -3.54
N ARG A 2 0.49 18.23 -3.52
CA ARG A 2 -0.46 18.81 -2.57
C ARG A 2 -1.00 17.67 -1.72
N LEU A 3 -0.35 17.42 -0.59
CA LEU A 3 -0.70 16.30 0.28
C LEU A 3 -1.90 16.63 1.17
N ARG A 4 -2.95 15.81 1.08
CA ARG A 4 -4.06 15.80 2.02
C ARG A 4 -3.93 14.62 2.97
N PHE A 5 -3.91 14.90 4.26
CA PHE A 5 -3.94 13.87 5.30
C PHE A 5 -5.25 13.07 5.25
N LEU A 6 -5.15 11.74 5.24
CA LEU A 6 -6.32 10.85 5.23
C LEU A 6 -6.56 10.21 6.60
N GLY A 7 -5.50 9.84 7.32
CA GLY A 7 -5.66 9.23 8.63
C GLY A 7 -4.37 8.67 9.23
N ILE A 8 -4.46 8.38 10.52
CA ILE A 8 -3.46 7.71 11.34
C ILE A 8 -4.15 6.57 12.10
N ILE A 9 -3.39 5.55 12.49
CA ILE A 9 -3.92 4.44 13.29
C ILE A 9 -4.50 4.99 14.62
N PRO A 10 -5.73 4.60 15.01
CA PRO A 10 -6.45 5.29 16.09
C PRO A 10 -5.95 5.01 17.52
N ASN A 11 -4.95 4.14 17.72
CA ASN A 11 -4.51 3.68 19.05
C ASN A 11 -2.99 3.52 19.14
N THR A 12 -2.19 4.59 18.97
CA THR A 12 -0.72 4.48 19.08
C THR A 12 -0.08 5.33 20.18
N PRO A 13 1.06 4.86 20.72
CA PRO A 13 2.07 5.72 21.33
C PRO A 13 2.62 6.73 20.30
N VAL A 14 3.40 7.70 20.75
CA VAL A 14 3.92 8.81 19.89
C VAL A 14 4.71 8.29 18.67
N ASP A 15 5.32 7.09 18.77
CA ASP A 15 6.12 6.45 17.72
C ASP A 15 5.39 5.25 17.08
N ASP A 16 5.77 4.85 15.86
CA ASP A 16 5.22 3.71 15.10
C ASP A 16 3.74 3.83 14.69
N SER A 17 3.39 4.99 14.16
CA SER A 17 2.02 5.32 13.75
C SER A 17 1.84 5.26 12.22
N PRO A 18 1.35 4.13 11.66
CA PRO A 18 0.91 4.07 10.28
C PRO A 18 0.04 5.27 9.90
N THR A 19 0.42 5.94 8.82
CA THR A 19 -0.16 7.20 8.38
C THR A 19 -0.32 7.22 6.87
N THR A 20 -1.42 7.81 6.40
CA THR A 20 -1.79 7.84 4.99
C THR A 20 -2.08 9.25 4.52
N TRP A 21 -1.54 9.60 3.35
CA TRP A 21 -1.78 10.87 2.66
C TRP A 21 -2.19 10.61 1.21
N LEU A 22 -2.96 11.54 0.64
CA LEU A 22 -3.27 11.61 -0.80
C LEU A 22 -2.49 12.76 -1.41
N ASP A 23 -1.74 12.52 -2.49
CA ASP A 23 -1.32 13.62 -3.36
C ASP A 23 -2.50 14.00 -4.27
N GLU A 24 -3.07 15.18 -4.03
CA GLU A 24 -4.21 15.67 -4.78
C GLU A 24 -3.86 16.10 -6.21
N ASP A 25 -2.57 16.19 -6.55
CA ASP A 25 -2.13 16.52 -7.90
C ASP A 25 -2.13 15.28 -8.82
N THR A 26 -1.79 14.10 -8.28
CA THR A 26 -1.65 12.85 -9.06
C THR A 26 -2.74 11.81 -8.75
N GLY A 27 -3.35 11.89 -7.57
CA GLY A 27 -4.22 10.84 -7.03
C GLY A 27 -3.47 9.72 -6.32
N ASP A 28 -2.13 9.79 -6.23
CA ASP A 28 -1.32 8.78 -5.56
C ASP A 28 -1.52 8.79 -4.05
N VAL A 29 -1.47 7.61 -3.45
CA VAL A 29 -1.59 7.44 -2.00
C VAL A 29 -0.22 7.12 -1.43
N LEU A 30 0.28 7.98 -0.55
CA LEU A 30 1.51 7.76 0.20
C LEU A 30 1.18 7.10 1.53
N ILE A 31 1.87 6.00 1.84
CA ILE A 31 1.60 5.18 3.03
C ILE A 31 2.90 4.99 3.82
N GLN A 32 2.93 5.50 5.04
CA GLN A 32 3.88 5.06 6.06
C GLN A 32 3.26 3.89 6.83
N SER A 33 3.93 2.75 6.88
CA SER A 33 3.49 1.58 7.66
C SER A 33 4.67 0.68 8.00
N TYR A 34 4.38 -0.50 8.56
CA TYR A 34 5.38 -1.50 8.93
C TYR A 34 5.94 -2.21 7.70
N LYS A 35 7.26 -2.46 7.68
CA LYS A 35 7.85 -3.38 6.70
C LYS A 35 7.33 -4.80 6.95
N ALA A 36 7.04 -5.54 5.88
CA ALA A 36 6.72 -6.95 5.97
C ALA A 36 7.94 -7.74 6.47
N THR A 37 7.68 -8.84 7.17
CA THR A 37 8.73 -9.79 7.57
C THR A 37 9.22 -10.59 6.36
N GLU A 38 10.38 -11.24 6.47
CA GLU A 38 10.88 -12.11 5.40
C GLU A 38 9.91 -13.27 5.07
N GLU A 39 9.18 -13.77 6.08
CA GLU A 39 8.16 -14.81 5.91
C GLU A 39 6.96 -14.28 5.11
N GLU A 40 6.46 -13.09 5.45
CA GLU A 40 5.36 -12.44 4.74
C GLU A 40 5.76 -12.13 3.29
N VAL A 41 7.00 -11.65 3.06
CA VAL A 41 7.52 -11.40 1.71
C VAL A 41 7.50 -12.70 0.90
N LYS A 42 8.09 -13.79 1.40
CA LYS A 42 8.11 -15.08 0.69
C LYS A 42 6.72 -15.58 0.38
N ALA A 43 5.77 -15.49 1.32
CA ALA A 43 4.39 -15.87 1.09
C ALA A 43 3.74 -15.07 -0.06
N CYS A 44 4.00 -13.76 -0.15
CA CYS A 44 3.55 -12.95 -1.28
C CYS A 44 4.20 -13.39 -2.61
N GLN A 45 5.49 -13.72 -2.60
CA GLN A 45 6.23 -14.16 -3.79
C GLN A 45 5.74 -15.51 -4.31
N GLU A 46 5.38 -16.44 -3.42
CA GLU A 46 4.85 -17.77 -3.77
C GLU A 46 3.47 -17.71 -4.44
N ILE A 47 2.60 -16.81 -3.97
CA ILE A 47 1.32 -16.53 -4.62
C ILE A 47 1.54 -15.93 -6.01
N GLY A 48 2.60 -15.14 -6.13
CA GLY A 48 3.05 -14.53 -7.37
C GLY A 48 2.22 -13.30 -7.78
N SER A 49 2.62 -12.73 -8.91
CA SER A 49 1.94 -11.59 -9.54
C SER A 49 1.13 -12.07 -10.75
N VAL A 50 0.78 -11.15 -11.65
CA VAL A 50 0.19 -11.48 -12.94
C VAL A 50 1.10 -12.43 -13.76
N PRO A 51 0.54 -13.37 -14.55
CA PRO A 51 1.34 -14.33 -15.32
C PRO A 51 2.40 -13.65 -16.20
N GLY A 52 3.63 -14.15 -16.14
CA GLY A 52 4.75 -13.63 -16.94
C GLY A 52 5.59 -12.54 -16.25
N HIS A 53 5.26 -12.17 -15.01
CA HIS A 53 6.03 -11.19 -14.23
C HIS A 53 6.88 -11.88 -13.16
N SER A 54 8.04 -11.27 -12.87
CA SER A 54 8.87 -11.66 -11.72
C SER A 54 8.09 -11.48 -10.42
N THR A 55 8.36 -12.34 -9.46
CA THR A 55 7.84 -12.24 -8.09
C THR A 55 8.84 -11.58 -7.14
N GLU A 56 10.06 -11.29 -7.61
CA GLU A 56 11.06 -10.57 -6.83
C GLU A 56 10.69 -9.11 -6.61
N VAL A 57 11.00 -8.59 -5.41
CA VAL A 57 10.81 -7.18 -5.05
C VAL A 57 12.09 -6.42 -5.36
N PRO A 58 12.08 -5.45 -6.31
CA PRO A 58 13.26 -4.62 -6.60
C PRO A 58 13.74 -3.80 -5.41
N ASP A 59 15.03 -3.41 -5.41
CA ASP A 59 15.66 -2.65 -4.31
C ASP A 59 14.96 -1.33 -3.93
N HIS A 60 14.25 -0.72 -4.89
CA HIS A 60 13.53 0.54 -4.69
C HIS A 60 12.06 0.34 -4.28
N GLU A 61 11.62 -0.92 -4.15
CA GLU A 61 10.27 -1.30 -3.73
C GLU A 61 10.32 -2.02 -2.38
N THR A 62 9.18 -2.07 -1.69
CA THR A 62 9.08 -2.84 -0.45
C THR A 62 7.64 -3.29 -0.22
N ILE A 63 7.48 -4.48 0.33
CA ILE A 63 6.18 -4.94 0.81
C ILE A 63 5.98 -4.35 2.20
N ILE A 64 4.90 -3.59 2.36
CA ILE A 64 4.47 -3.06 3.66
C ILE A 64 3.26 -3.83 4.18
N ARG A 65 3.25 -4.09 5.49
CA ARG A 65 2.07 -4.55 6.21
C ARG A 65 1.25 -3.35 6.62
N LEU A 66 0.07 -3.18 6.04
CA LEU A 66 -0.89 -2.15 6.44
C LEU A 66 -1.90 -2.73 7.43
N PRO A 67 -2.05 -2.19 8.65
CA PRO A 67 -3.06 -2.67 9.59
C PRO A 67 -4.46 -2.60 9.02
N ALA A 68 -5.27 -3.62 9.25
CA ALA A 68 -6.63 -3.70 8.70
C ALA A 68 -7.50 -2.48 9.04
N VAL A 69 -7.33 -1.90 10.24
CA VAL A 69 -8.03 -0.68 10.66
C VAL A 69 -7.72 0.54 9.79
N MET A 70 -6.54 0.58 9.14
CA MET A 70 -6.13 1.67 8.24
C MET A 70 -6.79 1.59 6.86
N LEU A 71 -7.33 0.43 6.46
CA LEU A 71 -7.98 0.26 5.16
C LEU A 71 -9.15 1.23 4.94
N ARG A 72 -9.76 1.72 6.03
CA ARG A 72 -10.81 2.75 5.98
C ARG A 72 -10.34 4.10 5.42
N TYR A 73 -9.04 4.36 5.45
CA TYR A 73 -8.43 5.60 4.95
C TYR A 73 -7.93 5.46 3.50
N ILE A 74 -7.95 4.27 2.92
CA ILE A 74 -7.58 4.05 1.51
C ILE A 74 -8.76 4.49 0.64
N PRO A 75 -8.59 5.50 -0.23
CA PRO A 75 -9.63 5.90 -1.17
C PRO A 75 -10.01 4.73 -2.06
N ARG A 76 -11.30 4.45 -2.20
CA ARG A 76 -11.80 3.49 -3.17
C ARG A 76 -12.06 4.20 -4.48
N ALA A 77 -11.58 3.63 -5.59
CA ALA A 77 -12.04 4.06 -6.90
C ALA A 77 -13.57 3.91 -6.95
N GLN A 78 -14.27 4.94 -7.41
CA GLN A 78 -15.70 4.81 -7.70
C GLN A 78 -15.83 3.89 -8.90
N ASP A 79 -16.31 2.67 -8.62
CA ASP A 79 -16.68 1.57 -9.50
C ASP A 79 -16.56 1.86 -11.01
N GLY A 80 -15.48 1.33 -11.60
CA GLY A 80 -15.29 1.24 -13.04
C GLY A 80 -14.28 0.13 -13.34
N ASN A 81 -14.70 -1.12 -13.12
CA ASN A 81 -14.06 -2.38 -13.54
C ASN A 81 -12.52 -2.42 -13.44
N GLY A 82 -12.00 -3.12 -12.43
CA GLY A 82 -10.55 -3.35 -12.22
C GLY A 82 -9.87 -4.21 -13.30
N GLU A 83 -10.08 -3.90 -14.58
CA GLU A 83 -9.23 -4.36 -15.66
C GLU A 83 -8.06 -3.40 -15.80
N VAL A 84 -6.88 -3.90 -15.47
CA VAL A 84 -5.61 -3.30 -15.88
C VAL A 84 -5.57 -3.32 -17.41
N PRO A 85 -5.28 -2.20 -18.11
CA PRO A 85 -5.08 -2.21 -19.55
C PRO A 85 -4.00 -3.23 -19.92
N ARG A 86 -4.37 -4.23 -20.72
CA ARG A 86 -3.43 -5.20 -21.28
C ARG A 86 -2.70 -4.53 -22.44
N THR A 87 -1.41 -4.29 -22.30
CA THR A 87 -0.51 -3.95 -23.42
C THR A 87 0.68 -4.88 -23.40
#